data_AF-A0AAU3R4H7-F1
#
_entry.id   AF-A0AAU3R4H7-F1
#
_cell.length_a   1.000
_cell.length_b   1.000
_cell.length_c   1.000
_cell.angle_alpha   90.00
_cell.angle_beta   90.00
_cell.angle_gamma   90.00
#
_symmetry.space_group_name_H-M   'P 1'
#
loop_
_entity.id
_entity.type
_entity.pdbx_description
1 polymer ?
#
loop_
_entity_poly.entity_id
_entity_poly.type
_entity_poly.pdbx_seq_one_letter_code
_entity_poly.pdbx_strand_id
1 'polypeptide(L)'
;MGDDDKTVQRLDLEVDERSLSHLGWRIDEIEARLITTTYGEWEHHQEIALSATARFLGEDWSDRFGGGDYAPALLLGIGRTGSPTPPLYKRLVMETVTKVSERPRRICETSSSWERESPLAPEEITLRITALDVEEIESDFDLAPEKHSALPVEVIDESTQTSAVRLTVTTSSANVLHDLWDSRLRVHLAGSAVFGAPEQLLAAHLAAHDWRDQDSTLEDVCPFEVSLPGLVVEVLEEGGTLLREMEISLYGSIPVGEAGKLPARRPRWIADANYDLPRTALEPARVIVRIVDDDGL
;
A
#
# COMPACT_ATOMS: atom_id res chain seq x y z
N MET A 1 -36.37 -22.99 -11.98
CA MET A 1 -34.90 -23.04 -11.89
C MET A 1 -34.45 -22.40 -13.19
N GLY A 2 -34.17 -21.10 -13.16
CA GLY A 2 -33.59 -20.44 -14.34
C GLY A 2 -32.18 -20.97 -14.53
N ASP A 3 -31.74 -21.13 -15.77
CA ASP A 3 -30.36 -21.47 -16.06
C ASP A 3 -29.48 -20.28 -15.63
N ASP A 4 -28.50 -20.55 -14.75
CA ASP A 4 -27.47 -19.59 -14.40
C ASP A 4 -26.51 -19.49 -15.60
N ASP A 5 -26.38 -18.30 -16.20
CA ASP A 5 -25.42 -18.09 -17.30
C ASP A 5 -24.08 -17.66 -16.72
N LYS A 6 -23.03 -18.43 -17.00
CA LYS A 6 -21.68 -18.20 -16.52
C LYS A 6 -20.74 -17.94 -17.69
N THR A 7 -20.18 -16.73 -17.74
CA THR A 7 -19.17 -16.34 -18.72
C THR A 7 -17.81 -16.18 -18.06
N VAL A 8 -16.75 -16.47 -18.83
CA VAL A 8 -15.36 -16.31 -18.40
C VAL A 8 -14.60 -15.60 -19.50
N GLN A 9 -14.03 -14.45 -19.19
CA GLN A 9 -13.31 -13.60 -20.13
C GLN A 9 -11.90 -13.33 -19.61
N ARG A 10 -10.93 -13.21 -20.52
CA ARG A 10 -9.55 -12.86 -20.16
C ARG A 10 -9.48 -11.39 -19.75
N LEU A 11 -8.71 -11.10 -18.71
CA LEU A 11 -8.34 -9.73 -18.32
C LEU A 11 -6.90 -9.45 -18.73
N ASP A 12 -6.66 -8.24 -19.22
CA ASP A 12 -5.31 -7.73 -19.39
C ASP A 12 -4.76 -7.30 -18.03
N LEU A 13 -3.47 -7.58 -17.83
CA LEU A 13 -2.78 -7.29 -16.58
C LEU A 13 -1.44 -6.65 -16.88
N GLU A 14 -1.20 -5.50 -16.26
CA GLU A 14 0.06 -4.77 -16.33
C GLU A 14 1.04 -5.30 -15.29
N VAL A 15 2.28 -5.58 -15.71
CA VAL A 15 3.37 -5.95 -14.79
C VAL A 15 4.36 -4.80 -14.73
N ASP A 16 4.53 -4.22 -13.55
CA ASP A 16 5.52 -3.16 -13.33
C ASP A 16 6.92 -3.78 -13.14
N GLU A 17 7.51 -4.21 -14.26
CA GLU A 17 8.82 -4.90 -14.27
C GLU A 17 9.93 -4.07 -13.61
N ARG A 18 9.87 -2.74 -13.72
CA ARG A 18 10.88 -1.85 -13.12
C ARG A 18 10.80 -1.86 -11.61
N SER A 19 9.60 -1.72 -11.05
CA SER A 19 9.39 -1.78 -9.61
C SER A 19 9.77 -3.14 -9.04
N LEU A 20 9.36 -4.19 -9.71
CA LEU A 20 9.59 -5.57 -9.29
C LEU A 20 11.08 -5.91 -9.31
N SER A 21 11.79 -5.60 -10.40
CA SER A 21 13.22 -5.89 -10.52
C SER A 21 14.07 -5.20 -9.47
N HIS A 22 13.79 -3.93 -9.13
CA HIS A 22 14.48 -3.21 -8.05
C HIS A 22 14.29 -3.86 -6.66
N LEU A 23 13.24 -4.65 -6.50
CA LEU A 23 12.87 -5.33 -5.26
C LEU A 23 13.11 -6.84 -5.35
N GLY A 24 13.87 -7.30 -6.35
CA GLY A 24 14.24 -8.70 -6.53
C GLY A 24 13.11 -9.59 -7.04
N TRP A 25 12.01 -9.04 -7.54
CA TRP A 25 10.90 -9.83 -8.08
C TRP A 25 10.92 -9.92 -9.59
N ARG A 26 10.54 -11.10 -10.10
CA ARG A 26 10.21 -11.34 -11.51
C ARG A 26 8.94 -12.17 -11.63
N ILE A 27 8.05 -11.78 -12.53
CA ILE A 27 6.87 -12.57 -12.90
C ILE A 27 7.23 -13.41 -14.12
N ASP A 28 7.19 -14.74 -13.98
CA ASP A 28 7.53 -15.68 -15.06
C ASP A 28 6.29 -15.99 -15.92
N GLU A 29 5.12 -16.18 -15.29
CA GLU A 29 3.85 -16.51 -15.95
C GLU A 29 2.70 -15.78 -15.26
N ILE A 30 1.71 -15.31 -16.02
CA ILE A 30 0.53 -14.64 -15.47
C ILE A 30 -0.70 -14.76 -16.35
N GLU A 31 -1.84 -15.02 -15.72
CA GLU A 31 -3.15 -15.02 -16.34
C GLU A 31 -4.20 -14.50 -15.35
N ALA A 32 -5.07 -13.60 -15.81
CA ALA A 32 -6.22 -13.12 -15.06
C ALA A 32 -7.50 -13.33 -15.89
N ARG A 33 -8.60 -13.65 -15.22
CA ARG A 33 -9.92 -13.86 -15.83
C ARG A 33 -11.00 -13.16 -15.03
N LEU A 34 -11.92 -12.51 -15.74
CA LEU A 34 -13.19 -12.04 -15.21
C LEU A 34 -14.21 -13.16 -15.36
N ILE A 35 -14.83 -13.53 -14.26
CA ILE A 35 -15.90 -14.51 -14.23
C ILE A 35 -17.18 -13.75 -13.91
N THR A 36 -18.21 -13.90 -14.76
CA THR A 36 -19.52 -13.30 -14.55
C THR A 36 -20.56 -14.40 -14.46
N THR A 37 -21.31 -14.43 -13.36
CA THR A 37 -22.46 -15.31 -13.17
C THR A 37 -23.72 -14.46 -13.14
N THR A 38 -24.67 -14.73 -14.02
CA THR A 38 -25.92 -13.98 -14.15
C THR A 38 -27.09 -14.81 -13.65
N TYR A 39 -27.85 -14.27 -12.70
CA TYR A 39 -29.08 -14.86 -12.18
C TYR A 39 -30.29 -14.05 -12.68
N GLY A 40 -31.08 -14.64 -13.57
CA GLY A 40 -32.20 -13.93 -14.20
C GLY A 40 -31.73 -12.79 -15.12
N GLU A 41 -32.47 -11.68 -15.15
CA GLU A 41 -32.22 -10.57 -16.09
C GLU A 41 -31.44 -9.39 -15.49
N TRP A 42 -31.28 -9.33 -14.15
CA TRP A 42 -30.87 -8.10 -13.47
C TRP A 42 -29.77 -8.28 -12.42
N GLU A 43 -29.44 -9.53 -12.06
CA GLU A 43 -28.50 -9.82 -10.97
C GLU A 43 -27.22 -10.44 -11.55
N HIS A 44 -26.14 -9.67 -11.56
CA HIS A 44 -24.84 -10.10 -12.05
C HIS A 44 -23.83 -10.14 -10.91
N HIS A 45 -23.19 -11.28 -10.73
CA HIS A 45 -22.11 -11.50 -9.78
C HIS A 45 -20.81 -11.65 -10.54
N GLN A 46 -19.81 -10.84 -10.19
CA GLN A 46 -18.52 -10.83 -10.87
C GLN A 46 -17.39 -11.08 -9.87
N GLU A 47 -16.39 -11.85 -10.32
CA GLU A 47 -15.16 -12.13 -9.57
C GLU A 47 -13.97 -12.16 -10.53
N ILE A 48 -12.77 -11.86 -10.01
CA ILE A 48 -11.52 -11.95 -10.74
C ILE A 48 -10.74 -13.15 -10.21
N ALA A 49 -10.38 -14.05 -11.11
CA ALA A 49 -9.45 -15.14 -10.83
C ALA A 49 -8.07 -14.82 -11.42
N LEU A 50 -7.04 -14.87 -10.58
CA LEU A 50 -5.65 -14.63 -10.95
C LEU A 50 -4.82 -15.91 -10.71
N SER A 51 -3.99 -16.25 -11.69
CA SER A 51 -2.90 -17.21 -11.53
C SER A 51 -1.59 -16.60 -12.00
N ALA A 52 -0.55 -16.71 -11.17
CA ALA A 52 0.77 -16.21 -11.53
C ALA A 52 1.89 -17.09 -10.94
N THR A 53 3.06 -17.04 -11.57
CA THR A 53 4.30 -17.58 -11.02
C THR A 53 5.29 -16.45 -10.85
N ALA A 54 5.73 -16.21 -9.61
CA ALA A 54 6.71 -15.20 -9.27
C ALA A 54 8.01 -15.84 -8.75
N ARG A 55 9.15 -15.22 -9.07
CA ARG A 55 10.47 -15.63 -8.59
C ARG A 55 11.13 -14.48 -7.86
N PHE A 56 11.72 -14.79 -6.72
CA PHE A 56 12.54 -13.86 -5.96
C PHE A 56 14.02 -14.09 -6.27
N LEU A 57 14.74 -13.02 -6.58
CA LEU A 57 16.16 -12.94 -6.89
C LEU A 57 16.77 -12.01 -5.84
N GLY A 58 17.13 -12.58 -4.68
CA GLY A 58 17.58 -11.80 -3.53
C GLY A 58 18.87 -11.00 -3.78
N GLU A 59 19.67 -11.43 -4.77
CA GLU A 59 20.85 -10.71 -5.27
C GLU A 59 20.52 -9.36 -5.92
N ASP A 60 19.32 -9.23 -6.48
CA ASP A 60 18.86 -8.00 -7.14
C ASP A 60 18.21 -7.02 -6.14
N TRP A 61 17.89 -7.48 -4.92
CA TRP A 61 17.37 -6.65 -3.84
C TRP A 61 18.49 -6.03 -2.99
N SER A 62 19.17 -5.04 -3.58
CA SER A 62 20.39 -4.45 -3.03
C SER A 62 20.17 -3.44 -1.88
N ASP A 63 19.07 -2.68 -1.94
CA ASP A 63 18.72 -1.67 -0.93
C ASP A 63 17.46 -2.15 -0.16
N ARG A 64 17.62 -2.38 1.15
CA ARG A 64 16.56 -2.91 2.02
C ARG A 64 16.08 -1.83 2.97
N PHE A 65 14.85 -1.37 2.81
CA PHE A 65 14.30 -0.26 3.60
C PHE A 65 13.43 -0.75 4.77
N GLY A 66 13.88 -1.80 5.46
CA GLY A 66 13.22 -2.39 6.63
C GLY A 66 14.02 -3.55 7.21
N GLY A 67 14.00 -3.68 8.55
CA GLY A 67 14.83 -4.61 9.32
C GLY A 67 14.30 -6.05 9.46
N GLY A 68 13.45 -6.51 8.55
CA GLY A 68 12.78 -7.82 8.63
C GLY A 68 13.38 -8.91 7.74
N ASP A 69 13.09 -10.16 8.09
CA ASP A 69 13.44 -11.33 7.26
C ASP A 69 12.47 -11.55 6.08
N TYR A 70 11.52 -10.64 5.86
CA TYR A 70 10.51 -10.72 4.81
C TYR A 70 11.00 -10.11 3.51
N ALA A 71 10.68 -10.77 2.39
CA ALA A 71 10.84 -10.15 1.09
C ALA A 71 9.78 -9.04 0.90
N PRO A 72 10.04 -8.02 0.06
CA PRO A 72 9.04 -7.00 -0.27
C PRO A 72 7.75 -7.67 -0.76
N ALA A 73 6.59 -7.18 -0.32
CA ALA A 73 5.33 -7.79 -0.74
C ALA A 73 5.09 -7.60 -2.24
N LEU A 74 4.61 -8.66 -2.91
CA LEU A 74 4.02 -8.51 -4.23
C LEU A 74 2.60 -7.97 -4.07
N LEU A 75 2.30 -6.89 -4.77
CA LEU A 75 1.02 -6.21 -4.68
C LEU A 75 0.23 -6.38 -5.99
N LEU A 76 -1.06 -6.67 -5.87
CA LEU A 76 -2.04 -6.58 -6.95
C LEU A 76 -2.88 -5.33 -6.76
N GLY A 77 -2.73 -4.37 -7.65
CA GLY A 77 -3.61 -3.22 -7.78
C GLY A 77 -4.80 -3.54 -8.68
N ILE A 78 -6.01 -3.20 -8.22
CA ILE A 78 -7.28 -3.44 -8.90
C ILE A 78 -8.04 -2.13 -8.96
N GLY A 79 -8.44 -1.72 -10.15
CA GLY A 79 -9.15 -0.46 -10.36
C GLY A 79 -10.13 -0.55 -11.51
N ARG A 80 -10.82 0.57 -11.76
CA ARG A 80 -11.67 0.74 -12.94
C ARG A 80 -11.01 1.70 -13.91
N THR A 81 -11.06 1.38 -15.18
CA THR A 81 -10.50 2.22 -16.24
C THR A 81 -11.16 3.60 -16.21
N GLY A 82 -10.34 4.66 -16.08
CA GLY A 82 -10.83 6.04 -16.04
C GLY A 82 -11.43 6.49 -14.69
N SER A 83 -11.43 5.64 -13.66
CA SER A 83 -11.86 6.07 -12.32
C SER A 83 -10.86 7.04 -11.69
N PRO A 84 -11.33 8.10 -11.00
CA PRO A 84 -10.46 8.99 -10.23
C PRO A 84 -9.99 8.35 -8.91
N THR A 85 -10.63 7.27 -8.45
CA THR A 85 -10.26 6.56 -7.23
C THR A 85 -8.99 5.74 -7.47
N PRO A 86 -7.99 5.78 -6.58
CA PRO A 86 -6.82 4.93 -6.69
C PRO A 86 -7.18 3.43 -6.68
N PRO A 87 -6.37 2.56 -7.31
CA PRO A 87 -6.57 1.12 -7.24
C PRO A 87 -6.60 0.62 -5.79
N LEU A 88 -7.41 -0.38 -5.49
CA LEU A 88 -7.30 -1.18 -4.27
C LEU A 88 -6.10 -2.11 -4.40
N TYR A 89 -5.31 -2.26 -3.35
CA TYR A 89 -4.13 -3.11 -3.36
C TYR A 89 -4.30 -4.32 -2.46
N LYS A 90 -3.91 -5.49 -2.95
CA LYS A 90 -3.79 -6.71 -2.16
C LYS A 90 -2.36 -7.25 -2.16
N ARG A 91 -1.91 -7.71 -0.99
CA ARG A 91 -0.69 -8.53 -0.87
C ARG A 91 -0.94 -9.92 -1.49
N LEU A 92 -0.23 -10.23 -2.57
CA LEU A 92 -0.22 -11.55 -3.22
C LEU A 92 0.77 -12.51 -2.56
N VAL A 93 1.92 -11.98 -2.11
CA VAL A 93 2.99 -12.75 -1.46
C VAL A 93 3.56 -11.93 -0.33
N MET A 94 3.54 -12.49 0.88
CA MET A 94 4.19 -11.94 2.08
C MET A 94 4.86 -13.10 2.82
N GLU A 95 6.14 -13.34 2.52
CA GLU A 95 6.89 -14.50 3.01
C GLU A 95 8.35 -14.12 3.27
N THR A 96 9.04 -14.94 4.07
CA THR A 96 10.45 -14.70 4.37
C THR A 96 11.34 -14.88 3.14
N VAL A 97 12.43 -14.10 3.08
CA VAL A 97 13.47 -14.17 2.06
C VAL A 97 13.94 -15.60 1.85
N THR A 98 14.17 -16.34 2.94
CA THR A 98 14.56 -17.76 2.92
C THR A 98 13.57 -18.59 2.10
N LYS A 99 12.27 -18.48 2.37
CA LYS A 99 11.23 -19.28 1.70
C LYS A 99 11.02 -18.91 0.24
N VAL A 100 11.13 -17.61 -0.12
CA VAL A 100 10.90 -17.17 -1.49
C VAL A 100 12.11 -17.40 -2.40
N SER A 101 13.30 -17.51 -1.81
CA SER A 101 14.55 -17.80 -2.55
C SER A 101 14.70 -19.28 -2.92
N GLU A 102 14.05 -20.20 -2.19
CA GLU A 102 14.15 -21.64 -2.44
C GLU A 102 13.56 -22.09 -3.78
N ARG A 103 12.46 -21.46 -4.21
CA ARG A 103 11.72 -21.84 -5.42
C ARG A 103 10.74 -20.75 -5.86
N PRO A 104 10.35 -20.73 -7.16
CA PRO A 104 9.26 -19.89 -7.62
C PRO A 104 7.96 -20.11 -6.83
N ARG A 105 7.25 -19.02 -6.55
CA ARG A 105 5.97 -18.98 -5.85
C ARG A 105 4.85 -19.01 -6.87
N ARG A 106 3.97 -20.01 -6.75
CA ARG A 106 2.71 -20.05 -7.49
C ARG A 106 1.64 -19.32 -6.68
N ILE A 107 1.01 -18.36 -7.32
CA ILE A 107 -0.03 -17.50 -6.76
C ILE A 107 -1.34 -17.92 -7.44
N CYS A 108 -2.37 -18.14 -6.64
CA CYS A 108 -3.71 -18.45 -7.10
C CYS A 108 -4.67 -17.71 -6.19
N GLU A 109 -5.29 -16.67 -6.70
CA GLU A 109 -6.15 -15.78 -5.93
C GLU A 109 -7.46 -15.61 -6.67
N THR A 110 -8.56 -15.61 -5.92
CA THR A 110 -9.87 -15.22 -6.42
C THR A 110 -10.38 -14.08 -5.55
N SER A 111 -10.93 -13.07 -6.18
CA SER A 111 -11.52 -11.95 -5.46
C SER A 111 -12.80 -12.36 -4.72
N SER A 112 -13.25 -11.49 -3.83
CA SER A 112 -14.66 -11.52 -3.42
C SER A 112 -15.57 -11.40 -4.64
N SER A 113 -16.75 -11.98 -4.57
CA SER A 113 -17.80 -11.77 -5.58
C SER A 113 -18.49 -10.44 -5.29
N TRP A 114 -18.61 -9.57 -6.30
CA TRP A 114 -19.36 -8.32 -6.21
C TRP A 114 -20.61 -8.35 -7.09
N GLU A 115 -21.69 -7.79 -6.56
CA GLU A 115 -22.98 -7.67 -7.25
C GLU A 115 -23.04 -6.39 -8.09
N ARG A 116 -23.64 -6.48 -9.27
CA ARG A 116 -23.77 -5.37 -10.22
C ARG A 116 -25.12 -5.42 -10.93
N GLU A 117 -25.73 -4.25 -11.11
CA GLU A 117 -26.88 -4.07 -12.00
C GLU A 117 -26.51 -4.26 -13.48
N SER A 118 -25.26 -4.01 -13.84
CA SER A 118 -24.72 -4.25 -15.19
C SER A 118 -23.29 -4.78 -15.08
N PRO A 119 -22.97 -5.90 -15.75
CA PRO A 119 -21.67 -6.52 -15.63
C PRO A 119 -20.62 -5.62 -16.29
N LEU A 120 -19.46 -5.50 -15.66
CA LEU A 120 -18.31 -4.82 -16.24
C LEU A 120 -17.71 -5.69 -17.34
N ALA A 121 -17.26 -5.05 -18.42
CA ALA A 121 -16.43 -5.67 -19.44
C ALA A 121 -14.96 -5.70 -18.99
N PRO A 122 -14.13 -6.61 -19.53
CA PRO A 122 -12.72 -6.71 -19.18
C PRO A 122 -11.93 -5.40 -19.31
N GLU A 123 -12.19 -4.61 -20.35
CA GLU A 123 -11.54 -3.32 -20.62
C GLU A 123 -11.88 -2.22 -19.62
N GLU A 124 -12.93 -2.40 -18.81
CA GLU A 124 -13.34 -1.48 -17.75
C GLU A 124 -12.59 -1.73 -16.44
N ILE A 125 -11.80 -2.80 -16.37
CA ILE A 125 -11.05 -3.21 -15.18
C ILE A 125 -9.55 -3.06 -15.47
N THR A 126 -8.85 -2.40 -14.54
CA THR A 126 -7.39 -2.30 -14.59
C THR A 126 -6.78 -3.22 -13.53
N LEU A 127 -5.91 -4.14 -13.96
CA LEU A 127 -5.11 -4.97 -13.07
C LEU A 127 -3.63 -4.63 -13.23
N ARG A 128 -2.93 -4.49 -12.11
CA ARG A 128 -1.48 -4.26 -12.11
C ARG A 128 -0.78 -5.05 -11.01
N ILE A 129 0.30 -5.75 -11.34
CA ILE A 129 1.21 -6.29 -10.34
C ILE A 129 2.42 -5.36 -10.18
N THR A 130 2.74 -5.04 -8.92
CA THR A 130 3.88 -4.21 -8.57
C THR A 130 4.47 -4.63 -7.22
N ALA A 131 5.52 -3.95 -6.78
CA ALA A 131 6.05 -4.03 -5.43
C ALA A 131 6.58 -2.65 -5.02
N LEU A 132 6.51 -2.39 -3.71
CA LEU A 132 6.97 -1.15 -3.08
C LEU A 132 7.93 -1.50 -1.95
N ASP A 133 8.76 -0.54 -1.56
CA ASP A 133 9.74 -0.75 -0.49
C ASP A 133 9.06 -0.94 0.85
N VAL A 134 7.97 -0.21 1.03
CA VAL A 134 7.23 -0.08 2.27
C VAL A 134 5.76 -0.02 1.91
N GLU A 135 4.94 -0.81 2.58
CA GLU A 135 3.52 -0.88 2.28
C GLU A 135 2.72 -1.21 3.54
N GLU A 136 1.71 -0.40 3.79
CA GLU A 136 0.74 -0.65 4.85
C GLU A 136 -0.67 -0.60 4.26
N ILE A 137 -1.16 -1.75 3.84
CA ILE A 137 -2.46 -1.88 3.19
C ILE A 137 -3.35 -2.89 3.93
N GLU A 138 -4.62 -2.52 4.11
CA GLU A 138 -5.62 -3.38 4.77
C GLU A 138 -6.70 -3.90 3.81
N SER A 139 -6.53 -3.74 2.48
CA SER A 139 -7.59 -4.10 1.54
C SER A 139 -7.63 -5.59 1.22
N ASP A 140 -8.85 -6.11 1.18
CA ASP A 140 -9.17 -7.41 0.61
C ASP A 140 -9.05 -7.41 -0.93
N PHE A 141 -9.08 -8.61 -1.52
CA PHE A 141 -9.15 -8.78 -2.96
C PHE A 141 -10.55 -8.39 -3.45
N ASP A 142 -10.75 -7.11 -3.74
CA ASP A 142 -12.06 -6.58 -4.12
C ASP A 142 -11.93 -5.43 -5.13
N LEU A 143 -13.05 -5.07 -5.77
CA LEU A 143 -13.17 -3.92 -6.65
C LEU A 143 -13.89 -2.79 -5.92
N ALA A 144 -13.34 -1.57 -5.95
CA ALA A 144 -14.01 -0.43 -5.33
C ALA A 144 -15.43 -0.26 -5.93
N PRO A 145 -16.44 0.03 -5.08
CA PRO A 145 -17.79 0.25 -5.55
C PRO A 145 -17.82 1.47 -6.47
N GLU A 146 -18.75 1.45 -7.42
CA GLU A 146 -18.89 2.54 -8.40
C GLU A 146 -19.28 3.85 -7.71
N LYS A 147 -20.20 3.75 -6.77
CA LYS A 147 -20.71 4.88 -6.03
C LYS A 147 -19.72 5.24 -4.93
N HIS A 148 -19.09 6.39 -5.09
CA HIS A 148 -18.20 6.95 -4.10
C HIS A 148 -18.35 8.47 -4.04
N SER A 149 -17.94 9.05 -2.93
CA SER A 149 -17.81 10.50 -2.76
C SER A 149 -16.40 10.83 -2.29
N ALA A 150 -15.75 11.76 -2.98
CA ALA A 150 -14.41 12.20 -2.62
C ALA A 150 -14.47 13.23 -1.49
N LEU A 151 -13.57 13.10 -0.51
CA LEU A 151 -13.37 14.06 0.54
C LEU A 151 -12.06 14.83 0.30
N PRO A 152 -12.01 16.14 0.58
CA PRO A 152 -10.76 16.89 0.56
C PRO A 152 -9.78 16.31 1.59
N VAL A 153 -8.51 16.22 1.17
CA VAL A 153 -7.40 15.77 2.01
C VAL A 153 -6.40 16.90 2.16
N GLU A 154 -6.07 17.24 3.40
CA GLU A 154 -4.96 18.12 3.75
C GLU A 154 -3.81 17.29 4.32
N VAL A 155 -2.58 17.57 3.89
CA VAL A 155 -1.39 16.90 4.40
C VAL A 155 -0.53 17.93 5.11
N ILE A 156 -0.20 17.67 6.38
CA ILE A 156 0.59 18.53 7.24
C ILE A 156 1.81 17.74 7.71
N ASP A 157 3.00 18.29 7.52
CA ASP A 157 4.23 17.67 8.03
C ASP A 157 4.60 18.31 9.37
N GLU A 158 4.45 17.53 10.45
CA GLU A 158 4.77 17.90 11.82
C GLU A 158 6.00 17.16 12.35
N SER A 159 6.68 16.37 11.51
CA SER A 159 7.89 15.64 11.89
C SER A 159 9.00 16.63 12.27
N THR A 160 9.72 16.35 13.35
CA THR A 160 10.90 17.14 13.74
C THR A 160 12.16 16.63 13.04
N GLN A 161 12.14 15.41 12.50
CA GLN A 161 13.27 14.77 11.84
C GLN A 161 13.40 15.07 10.34
N THR A 162 12.73 16.10 9.81
CA THR A 162 12.71 16.43 8.37
C THR A 162 14.08 16.57 7.68
N SER A 163 15.14 16.87 8.45
CA SER A 163 16.51 16.94 7.93
C SER A 163 17.19 15.57 7.75
N ALA A 164 16.75 14.56 8.50
CA ALA A 164 17.23 13.19 8.44
C ALA A 164 16.39 12.35 7.49
N VAL A 165 15.06 12.32 7.69
CA VAL A 165 14.11 11.59 6.84
C VAL A 165 12.86 12.43 6.65
N ARG A 166 12.37 12.52 5.41
CA ARG A 166 11.15 13.25 5.05
C ARG A 166 10.32 12.45 4.06
N LEU A 167 9.04 12.27 4.36
CA LEU A 167 8.09 11.69 3.42
C LEU A 167 7.66 12.73 2.37
N THR A 168 7.69 12.34 1.11
CA THR A 168 7.13 13.12 0.00
C THR A 168 5.87 12.41 -0.47
N VAL A 169 4.70 12.98 -0.15
CA VAL A 169 3.41 12.46 -0.59
C VAL A 169 3.16 12.89 -2.04
N THR A 170 3.02 11.91 -2.93
CA THR A 170 2.71 12.15 -4.36
C THR A 170 1.25 11.90 -4.68
N THR A 171 0.57 11.13 -3.84
CA THR A 171 -0.85 10.82 -3.99
C THR A 171 -1.50 10.83 -2.62
N SER A 172 -2.61 11.54 -2.51
CA SER A 172 -3.45 11.59 -1.32
C SER A 172 -4.91 11.63 -1.77
N SER A 173 -5.71 10.67 -1.34
CA SER A 173 -7.14 10.66 -1.64
C SER A 173 -7.92 10.08 -0.49
N ALA A 174 -9.09 10.64 -0.22
CA ALA A 174 -10.06 10.09 0.71
C ALA A 174 -11.38 9.92 -0.03
N ASN A 175 -11.97 8.74 0.06
CA ASN A 175 -13.22 8.42 -0.61
C ASN A 175 -14.13 7.68 0.36
N VAL A 176 -15.38 8.13 0.48
CA VAL A 176 -16.44 7.33 1.07
C VAL A 176 -16.96 6.40 -0.02
N LEU A 177 -16.71 5.11 0.16
CA LEU A 177 -17.16 4.04 -0.71
C LEU A 177 -18.53 3.57 -0.21
N HIS A 178 -19.55 3.67 -1.05
CA HIS A 178 -20.91 3.30 -0.70
C HIS A 178 -21.24 1.91 -1.24
N ASP A 179 -21.38 0.96 -0.33
CA ASP A 179 -21.91 -0.37 -0.63
C ASP A 179 -23.44 -0.40 -0.39
N LEU A 180 -24.09 -1.51 -0.73
CA LEU A 180 -25.54 -1.71 -0.57
C LEU A 180 -26.01 -1.51 0.88
N TRP A 181 -25.18 -1.95 1.84
CA TRP A 181 -25.55 -1.98 3.25
C TRP A 181 -24.72 -1.05 4.13
N ASP A 182 -23.46 -0.83 3.79
CA ASP A 182 -22.53 -0.08 4.62
C ASP A 182 -21.74 0.92 3.77
N SER A 183 -21.12 1.88 4.43
CA SER A 183 -20.19 2.80 3.78
C SER A 183 -18.86 2.71 4.50
N ARG A 184 -17.77 2.73 3.74
CA ARG A 184 -16.42 2.73 4.29
C ARG A 184 -15.67 3.95 3.79
N LEU A 185 -14.99 4.65 4.69
CA LEU A 185 -13.99 5.64 4.32
C LEU A 185 -12.70 4.91 3.96
N ARG A 186 -12.16 5.19 2.78
CA ARG A 186 -10.82 4.79 2.39
C ARG A 186 -9.95 6.03 2.27
N VAL A 187 -8.82 6.04 2.96
CA VAL A 187 -7.75 7.03 2.80
C VAL A 187 -6.55 6.34 2.18
N HIS A 188 -6.18 6.77 0.97
CA HIS A 188 -5.06 6.25 0.21
C HIS A 188 -3.96 7.29 0.12
N LEU A 189 -2.75 6.90 0.50
CA LEU A 189 -1.54 7.72 0.48
C LEU A 189 -0.43 6.94 -0.22
N ALA A 190 0.32 7.62 -1.07
CA ALA A 190 1.50 7.04 -1.70
C ALA A 190 2.57 8.10 -1.92
N GLY A 191 3.82 7.66 -1.93
CA GLY A 191 4.93 8.59 -2.02
C GLY A 191 6.31 7.95 -2.07
N SER A 192 7.30 8.74 -1.69
CA SER A 192 8.68 8.29 -1.47
C SER A 192 9.25 8.92 -0.20
N ALA A 193 10.32 8.34 0.35
CA ALA A 193 11.08 9.01 1.40
C ALA A 193 12.36 9.63 0.83
N VAL A 194 12.68 10.83 1.29
CA VAL A 194 13.95 11.52 1.05
C VAL A 194 14.73 11.49 2.35
N PHE A 195 16.02 11.19 2.29
CA PHE A 195 16.88 11.16 3.46
C PHE A 195 18.13 12.02 3.26
N GLY A 196 18.65 12.50 4.39
CA GLY A 196 19.80 13.39 4.50
C GLY A 196 21.14 12.67 4.38
N ALA A 197 22.20 13.40 4.72
CA ALA A 197 23.56 12.87 4.82
C ALA A 197 23.70 11.90 6.00
N PRO A 198 24.73 11.03 6.01
CA PRO A 198 24.95 10.05 7.08
C PRO A 198 24.96 10.67 8.47
N GLU A 199 25.54 11.86 8.63
CA GLU A 199 25.63 12.56 9.92
C GLU A 199 24.26 13.04 10.41
N GLN A 200 23.36 13.42 9.49
CA GLN A 200 21.98 13.81 9.83
C GLN A 200 21.18 12.59 10.28
N LEU A 201 21.38 11.44 9.62
CA LEU A 201 20.78 10.17 10.02
C LEU A 201 21.32 9.68 11.36
N LEU A 202 22.62 9.84 11.62
CA LEU A 202 23.22 9.52 12.92
C LEU A 202 22.63 10.38 14.04
N ALA A 203 22.49 11.69 13.82
CA ALA A 203 21.89 12.58 14.80
C ALA A 203 20.44 12.17 15.14
N ALA A 204 19.63 11.81 14.14
CA ALA A 204 18.29 11.28 14.37
C ALA A 204 18.31 9.94 15.12
N HIS A 205 19.22 9.03 14.74
CA HIS A 205 19.38 7.74 15.41
C HIS A 205 19.75 7.89 16.90
N LEU A 206 20.68 8.79 17.22
CA LEU A 206 21.10 9.07 18.61
C LEU A 206 20.00 9.78 19.41
N ALA A 207 19.25 10.69 18.79
CA ALA A 207 18.13 11.37 19.43
C ALA A 207 16.99 10.39 19.81
N ALA A 208 16.72 9.39 18.98
CA ALA A 208 15.76 8.33 19.28
C ALA A 208 16.25 7.34 20.36
N HIS A 209 17.56 7.33 20.66
CA HIS A 209 18.18 6.45 21.64
C HIS A 209 18.93 7.28 22.69
N ASP A 210 18.18 8.01 23.51
CA ASP A 210 18.70 8.93 24.54
C ASP A 210 19.69 8.29 25.54
N TRP A 211 19.63 6.97 25.71
CA TRP A 211 20.53 6.17 26.52
C TRP A 211 21.92 5.94 25.89
N ARG A 212 22.12 6.25 24.61
CA ARG A 212 23.42 6.16 23.92
C ARG A 212 24.25 7.43 24.13
N ASP A 213 25.56 7.28 23.96
CA ASP A 213 26.49 8.40 23.94
C ASP A 213 26.21 9.31 22.73
N GLN A 214 25.79 10.54 23.02
CA GLN A 214 25.39 11.53 22.01
C GLN A 214 26.59 12.09 21.24
N ASP A 215 27.83 11.85 21.70
CA ASP A 215 29.06 12.23 21.02
C ASP A 215 29.61 11.11 20.11
N SER A 216 28.87 10.00 19.94
CA SER A 216 29.28 8.89 19.09
C SER A 216 29.45 9.31 17.63
N THR A 217 30.47 8.78 16.96
CA THR A 217 30.72 9.02 15.53
C THR A 217 30.07 7.96 14.65
N LEU A 218 30.09 8.18 13.33
CA LEU A 218 29.61 7.18 12.36
C LEU A 218 30.38 5.86 12.49
N GLU A 219 31.68 5.92 12.75
CA GLU A 219 32.53 4.72 12.91
C GLU A 219 32.14 3.91 14.15
N ASP A 220 31.67 4.58 15.21
CA ASP A 220 31.29 3.92 16.47
C ASP A 220 29.94 3.20 16.39
N VAL A 221 29.02 3.71 15.55
CA VAL A 221 27.61 3.30 15.54
C VAL A 221 27.22 2.44 14.34
N CYS A 222 27.91 2.58 13.20
CA CYS A 222 27.57 1.80 12.01
C CYS A 222 27.76 0.29 12.23
N PRO A 223 26.87 -0.56 11.67
CA PRO A 223 25.66 -0.22 10.93
C PRO A 223 24.47 0.14 11.85
N PHE A 224 23.59 1.01 11.39
CA PHE A 224 22.35 1.37 12.08
C PHE A 224 21.22 1.69 11.10
N GLU A 225 20.01 1.88 11.62
CA GLU A 225 18.83 2.23 10.85
C GLU A 225 18.12 3.44 11.46
N VAL A 226 17.42 4.21 10.63
CA VAL A 226 16.54 5.31 11.04
C VAL A 226 15.15 5.05 10.51
N SER A 227 14.15 4.98 11.38
CA SER A 227 12.75 4.74 10.98
C SER A 227 12.23 5.82 10.01
N LEU A 228 11.30 5.43 9.15
CA LEU A 228 10.48 6.38 8.43
C LEU A 228 9.46 7.03 9.38
N PRO A 229 9.09 8.31 9.16
CA PRO A 229 7.99 8.96 9.87
C PRO A 229 6.68 8.16 9.80
N GLY A 230 5.88 8.25 10.87
CA GLY A 230 4.53 7.72 10.93
C GLY A 230 3.50 8.68 10.32
N LEU A 231 2.26 8.21 10.21
CA LEU A 231 1.13 9.01 9.73
C LEU A 231 -0.02 8.95 10.74
N VAL A 232 -0.64 10.10 11.01
CA VAL A 232 -1.90 10.20 11.76
C VAL A 232 -2.98 10.73 10.84
N VAL A 233 -4.08 10.01 10.71
CA VAL A 233 -5.22 10.36 9.86
C VAL A 233 -6.39 10.79 10.74
N GLU A 234 -6.74 12.08 10.66
CA GLU A 234 -7.87 12.69 11.33
C GLU A 234 -9.05 12.83 10.36
N VAL A 235 -10.21 12.31 10.74
CA VAL A 235 -11.45 12.43 9.98
C VAL A 235 -12.36 13.41 10.70
N LEU A 236 -12.78 14.47 10.01
CA LEU A 236 -13.53 15.59 10.58
C LEU A 236 -14.88 15.74 9.90
N GLU A 237 -15.91 16.09 10.66
CA GLU A 237 -17.18 16.57 10.11
C GLU A 237 -17.09 18.04 9.66
N GLU A 238 -18.15 18.57 9.05
CA GLU A 238 -18.23 19.95 8.53
C GLU A 238 -17.95 21.02 9.62
N GLY A 239 -18.42 20.78 10.85
CA GLY A 239 -18.18 21.65 12.01
C GLY A 239 -16.76 21.61 12.57
N GLY A 240 -15.91 20.70 12.07
CA GLY A 240 -14.54 20.51 12.56
C GLY A 240 -14.42 19.61 13.79
N THR A 241 -15.50 18.94 14.21
CA THR A 241 -15.41 17.91 15.26
C THR A 241 -14.65 16.69 14.74
N LEU A 242 -13.70 16.19 15.52
CA LEU A 242 -12.98 14.96 15.24
C LEU A 242 -13.92 13.76 15.37
N LEU A 243 -14.14 13.06 14.27
CA LEU A 243 -14.93 11.83 14.23
C LEU A 243 -14.05 10.62 14.53
N ARG A 244 -12.83 10.62 13.99
CA ARG A 244 -11.91 9.49 14.09
C ARG A 244 -10.47 9.95 13.95
N GLU A 245 -9.59 9.27 14.66
CA GLU A 245 -8.14 9.32 14.52
C GLU A 245 -7.62 7.91 14.27
N MET A 246 -6.65 7.78 13.36
CA MET A 246 -6.02 6.51 13.00
C MET A 246 -4.52 6.73 12.85
N GLU A 247 -3.73 5.88 13.49
CA GLU A 247 -2.28 5.88 13.33
C GLU A 247 -1.91 4.82 12.30
N ILE A 248 -1.00 5.16 11.38
CA ILE A 248 -0.46 4.27 10.37
C ILE A 248 1.05 4.26 10.51
N SER A 249 1.58 3.11 10.92
CA SER A 249 3.02 2.86 10.98
C SER A 249 3.46 2.27 9.65
N LEU A 250 4.38 2.95 8.96
CA LEU A 250 4.89 2.46 7.68
C LEU A 250 5.86 1.27 7.87
N TYR A 251 6.44 1.07 9.06
CA TYR A 251 7.39 -0.02 9.37
C TYR A 251 8.61 -0.10 8.44
N GLY A 252 8.96 1.01 7.77
CA GLY A 252 10.15 1.14 6.95
C GLY A 252 11.29 1.83 7.69
N SER A 253 12.51 1.59 7.26
CA SER A 253 13.71 2.26 7.78
C SER A 253 14.70 2.62 6.67
N ILE A 254 15.54 3.63 6.90
CA ILE A 254 16.68 3.95 6.05
C ILE A 254 17.92 3.27 6.65
N PRO A 255 18.50 2.25 5.99
CA PRO A 255 19.70 1.61 6.51
C PRO A 255 20.94 2.48 6.24
N VAL A 256 21.82 2.54 7.23
CA VAL A 256 23.16 3.13 7.12
C VAL A 256 24.17 2.02 7.32
N GLY A 257 24.86 1.67 6.23
CA GLY A 257 25.88 0.63 6.22
C GLY A 257 27.20 1.07 6.84
N GLU A 258 28.18 0.18 6.84
CA GLU A 258 29.56 0.48 7.27
C GLU A 258 30.10 1.74 6.58
N ALA A 259 30.89 2.52 7.33
CA ALA A 259 31.46 3.80 6.89
C ALA A 259 30.41 4.82 6.41
N GLY A 260 29.16 4.74 6.89
CA GLY A 260 28.09 5.67 6.54
C GLY A 260 27.53 5.47 5.13
N LYS A 261 27.69 4.28 4.54
CA LYS A 261 27.17 4.01 3.19
C LYS A 261 25.65 4.09 3.16
N LEU A 262 25.12 4.95 2.30
CA LEU A 262 23.67 5.12 2.09
C LEU A 262 23.13 4.28 0.92
N PRO A 263 21.82 4.01 0.89
CA PRO A 263 21.14 3.39 -0.24
C PRO A 263 21.28 4.21 -1.53
N ALA A 264 21.31 3.53 -2.67
CA ALA A 264 21.49 4.18 -3.97
C ALA A 264 20.21 4.86 -4.48
N ARG A 265 19.06 4.50 -3.92
CA ARG A 265 17.74 5.01 -4.33
C ARG A 265 16.90 5.45 -3.14
N ARG A 266 15.79 6.10 -3.45
CA ARG A 266 14.75 6.48 -2.47
C ARG A 266 13.74 5.34 -2.33
N PRO A 267 13.29 5.00 -1.11
CA PRO A 267 12.20 4.06 -0.94
C PRO A 267 10.89 4.69 -1.40
N ARG A 268 10.04 3.87 -2.00
CA ARG A 268 8.65 4.21 -2.31
C ARG A 268 7.72 3.52 -1.34
N TRP A 269 6.69 4.22 -0.95
CA TRP A 269 5.75 3.73 0.05
C TRP A 269 4.31 3.93 -0.37
N ILE A 270 3.43 3.09 0.19
CA ILE A 270 1.98 3.17 0.09
C ILE A 270 1.37 2.93 1.46
N ALA A 271 0.29 3.62 1.75
CA ALA A 271 -0.56 3.38 2.91
C ALA A 271 -2.03 3.47 2.50
N ASP A 272 -2.82 2.48 2.91
CA ASP A 272 -4.27 2.46 2.79
C ASP A 272 -4.89 2.26 4.17
N ALA A 273 -5.63 3.25 4.65
CA ALA A 273 -6.48 3.11 5.83
C ALA A 273 -7.94 2.94 5.40
N ASN A 274 -8.60 1.91 5.93
CA ASN A 274 -10.01 1.65 5.68
C ASN A 274 -10.78 1.71 6.99
N TYR A 275 -11.92 2.39 6.99
CA TYR A 275 -12.74 2.58 8.17
C TYR A 275 -14.22 2.45 7.84
N ASP A 276 -14.90 1.53 8.52
CA ASP A 276 -16.35 1.39 8.42
C ASP A 276 -17.04 2.60 9.06
N LEU A 277 -17.91 3.26 8.31
CA LEU A 277 -18.72 4.39 8.78
C LEU A 277 -20.04 3.86 9.34
N PRO A 278 -20.28 3.97 10.66
CA PRO A 278 -21.56 3.57 11.24
C PRO A 278 -22.70 4.42 10.67
N ARG A 279 -23.86 3.81 10.39
CA ARG A 279 -25.04 4.53 9.88
C ARG A 279 -25.54 5.68 10.79
N THR A 280 -25.13 5.69 12.06
CA THR A 280 -25.51 6.72 13.05
C THR A 280 -24.42 7.75 13.29
N ALA A 281 -23.26 7.65 12.62
CA ALA A 281 -22.20 8.63 12.77
C ALA A 281 -22.55 9.93 12.02
N LEU A 282 -21.98 11.03 12.50
CA LEU A 282 -21.93 12.27 11.73
C LEU A 282 -21.17 12.00 10.41
N GLU A 283 -21.57 12.67 9.33
CA GLU A 283 -20.97 12.45 8.01
C GLU A 283 -19.56 13.05 7.93
N PRO A 284 -18.56 12.29 7.43
CA PRO A 284 -17.22 12.82 7.25
C PRO A 284 -17.21 13.87 6.13
N ALA A 285 -16.56 15.01 6.39
CA ALA A 285 -16.51 16.14 5.46
C ALA A 285 -15.10 16.41 4.94
N ARG A 286 -14.05 16.08 5.71
CA ARG A 286 -12.64 16.23 5.30
C ARG A 286 -11.73 15.28 6.06
N VAL A 287 -10.52 15.08 5.52
CA VAL A 287 -9.45 14.32 6.15
C VAL A 287 -8.20 15.18 6.29
N ILE A 288 -7.55 15.15 7.45
CA ILE A 288 -6.21 15.70 7.67
C ILE A 288 -5.27 14.53 7.88
N VAL A 289 -4.14 14.54 7.18
CA VAL A 289 -3.05 13.57 7.35
C VAL A 289 -1.87 14.32 7.92
N ARG A 290 -1.44 13.94 9.12
CA ARG A 290 -0.26 14.47 9.80
C ARG A 290 0.89 13.50 9.64
N ILE A 291 2.03 13.98 9.18
CA ILE A 291 3.28 13.22 9.19
C ILE A 291 3.96 13.53 10.52
N VAL A 292 4.24 12.50 11.31
CA VAL A 292 4.79 12.62 12.68
C VAL A 292 6.07 11.78 12.81
N ASP A 293 6.91 12.11 13.77
CA ASP A 293 8.09 11.27 14.06
C ASP A 293 7.65 9.87 14.52
N ASP A 294 8.43 8.85 14.20
CA ASP A 294 8.18 7.48 14.66
C ASP A 294 8.68 7.33 16.10
N ASP A 295 7.77 7.43 17.06
CA ASP A 295 8.07 7.32 18.50
C ASP A 295 8.13 5.85 18.98
N GLY A 296 8.11 4.86 18.07
CA GLY A 296 8.21 3.45 18.42
C GLY A 296 6.99 2.91 19.17
N LEU A 297 5.80 3.12 18.60
CA LEU A 297 4.51 2.61 19.11
C LEU A 297 4.51 1.09 19.36
#